data_AF-A0A7W3G1P2-F1
#
_entry.id   AF-A0A7W3G1P2-F1
#
_cell.length_a   1.000
_cell.length_b   1.000
_cell.length_c   1.000
_cell.angle_alpha   90.00
_cell.angle_beta   90.00
_cell.angle_gamma   90.00
#
_symmetry.space_group_name_H-M   'P 1'
#
loop_
_entity.id
_entity.type
_entity.pdbx_description
1 polymer ?
#
loop_
_entity_poly.entity_id
_entity_poly.type
_entity_poly.pdbx_seq_one_letter_code
_entity_poly.pdbx_strand_id
1 'polypeptide(L)'
;PTTPTPPDDAAGTEIANAAFVRKLLAALVDSSPETLDTLNELAAALGNDPNFATTVTKALAGKQPLNDVLTAVSQITPEENTLPYFSAEGRILLAQLSEKARALLALDTPEAMRTELELKAAATMEPQSDIRDRTPGRLALSGMYGFGQAFASTDALAFDGQADFAEWLKEATPGRYAVSIADSSTLLAGTTKFNGIIDVMWSPFDNDESDTTRKFKMLLCFNQYYEGEHSIHRLTYRWSGNNWNSTVSPIIYDGDSLAFLLSRTAGSGSYFKYPAVGVPVLAVYRGTTSGDKEIKIGLGDVVPGSQLGGVNLSCTISSAGAGSYGSTPSAGATGYTFPGRYMALSGVRDSYGTSGRICLFVRIE
;
A
#
# COMPACT_ATOMS: atom_id res chain seq x y z
N PRO A 1 64.03 -51.11 90.77
CA PRO A 1 63.30 -51.37 92.04
C PRO A 1 61.93 -52.00 91.78
N THR A 2 61.61 -53.12 92.45
CA THR A 2 60.29 -53.76 92.43
C THR A 2 59.65 -53.58 93.80
N THR A 3 58.38 -53.19 93.85
CA THR A 3 57.60 -53.12 95.08
C THR A 3 56.67 -54.33 95.16
N PRO A 4 56.39 -54.88 96.36
CA PRO A 4 55.43 -55.97 96.52
C PRO A 4 54.06 -55.59 95.94
N THR A 5 53.38 -56.53 95.28
CA THR A 5 52.03 -56.33 94.74
C THR A 5 51.01 -56.39 95.89
N PRO A 6 50.21 -55.34 96.11
CA PRO A 6 49.13 -55.38 97.08
C PRO A 6 48.13 -56.52 96.83
N PRO A 7 47.44 -57.02 97.87
CA PRO A 7 46.35 -57.99 97.73
C PRO A 7 45.13 -57.36 97.03
N ASP A 8 44.32 -58.18 96.37
CA ASP A 8 43.24 -57.72 95.46
C ASP A 8 42.11 -56.92 96.15
N ASP A 9 41.95 -57.12 97.46
CA ASP A 9 40.98 -56.45 98.33
C ASP A 9 41.57 -55.24 99.07
N ALA A 10 42.79 -54.82 98.73
CA ALA A 10 43.41 -53.62 99.29
C ALA A 10 42.52 -52.39 99.01
N ALA A 11 41.99 -51.79 100.07
CA ALA A 11 41.09 -50.64 100.04
C ALA A 11 41.70 -49.39 100.71
N GLY A 12 42.99 -49.45 101.09
CA GLY A 12 43.71 -48.41 101.82
C GLY A 12 44.58 -47.52 100.91
N THR A 13 45.64 -46.94 101.49
CA THR A 13 46.60 -46.06 100.80
C THR A 13 47.86 -46.81 100.35
N GLU A 14 47.76 -48.09 100.03
CA GLU A 14 48.90 -48.90 99.60
C GLU A 14 49.53 -48.38 98.29
N ILE A 15 50.83 -48.59 98.12
CA ILE A 15 51.53 -48.22 96.88
C ILE A 15 51.13 -49.22 95.78
N ALA A 16 50.23 -48.81 94.89
CA ALA A 16 49.85 -49.58 93.72
C ALA A 16 51.03 -49.75 92.77
N ASN A 17 51.41 -51.01 92.48
CA ASN A 17 52.41 -51.32 91.47
C ASN A 17 51.74 -51.66 90.12
N ALA A 18 52.51 -51.66 89.03
CA ALA A 18 51.94 -51.90 87.70
C ALA A 18 51.29 -53.29 87.55
N ALA A 19 51.70 -54.29 88.34
CA ALA A 19 51.09 -55.61 88.34
C ALA A 19 49.69 -55.58 88.99
N PHE A 20 49.55 -54.87 90.11
CA PHE A 20 48.28 -54.66 90.81
C PHE A 20 47.27 -53.90 89.95
N VAL A 21 47.71 -52.79 89.34
CA VAL A 21 46.85 -51.99 88.44
C VAL A 21 46.43 -52.78 87.21
N ARG A 22 47.35 -53.51 86.57
CA ARG A 22 47.00 -54.39 85.44
C ARG A 22 46.05 -55.52 85.85
N LYS A 23 46.23 -56.09 87.04
CA LYS A 23 45.38 -57.16 87.56
C LYS A 23 43.97 -56.67 87.87
N LEU A 24 43.81 -55.52 88.54
CA LEU A 24 42.49 -54.94 88.81
C LEU A 24 41.82 -54.42 87.54
N LEU A 25 42.57 -53.87 86.59
CA LEU A 25 42.04 -53.48 85.28
C LEU A 25 41.58 -54.71 84.49
N ALA A 26 42.37 -55.80 84.50
CA ALA A 26 41.97 -57.08 83.93
C ALA A 26 40.70 -57.61 84.63
N ALA A 27 40.64 -57.61 85.96
CA ALA A 27 39.44 -58.02 86.70
C ALA A 27 38.21 -57.15 86.39
N LEU A 28 38.39 -55.84 86.19
CA LEU A 28 37.32 -54.92 85.78
C LEU A 28 36.85 -55.22 84.34
N VAL A 29 37.78 -55.45 83.41
CA VAL A 29 37.47 -55.85 82.02
C VAL A 29 36.81 -57.24 81.98
N ASP A 30 37.31 -58.18 82.77
CA ASP A 30 36.80 -59.56 82.92
C ASP A 30 35.45 -59.62 83.65
N SER A 31 35.06 -58.57 84.37
CA SER A 31 33.74 -58.50 85.02
C SER A 31 32.61 -58.17 84.04
N SER A 32 32.94 -57.63 82.86
CA SER A 32 31.96 -57.30 81.81
C SER A 32 32.41 -57.64 80.38
N PRO A 33 32.87 -58.87 80.07
CA PRO A 33 33.29 -59.25 78.72
C PRO A 33 32.15 -59.09 77.72
N GLU A 34 30.94 -59.51 78.08
CA GLU A 34 29.75 -59.37 77.23
C GLU A 34 29.40 -57.89 76.97
N THR A 35 29.61 -57.00 77.94
CA THR A 35 29.38 -55.56 77.74
C THR A 35 30.46 -54.92 76.86
N LEU A 36 31.73 -55.33 77.00
CA LEU A 36 32.80 -54.82 76.16
C LEU A 36 32.69 -55.35 74.73
N ASP A 37 32.28 -56.61 74.58
CA ASP A 37 31.99 -57.24 73.30
C ASP A 37 30.84 -56.51 72.61
N THR A 38 29.72 -56.27 73.29
CA THR A 38 28.60 -55.47 72.74
C THR A 38 29.00 -54.03 72.38
N LEU A 39 29.89 -53.38 73.15
CA LEU A 39 30.41 -52.05 72.79
C LEU A 39 31.32 -52.09 71.55
N ASN A 40 32.15 -53.12 71.42
CA ASN A 40 33.02 -53.33 70.26
C ASN A 40 32.19 -53.66 69.00
N GLU A 41 31.16 -54.51 69.14
CA GLU A 41 30.19 -54.80 68.09
C GLU A 41 29.44 -53.55 67.64
N LEU A 42 29.01 -52.69 68.58
CA LEU A 42 28.35 -51.43 68.24
C LEU A 42 29.29 -50.45 67.51
N ALA A 43 30.54 -50.32 67.97
CA ALA A 43 31.55 -49.48 67.32
C ALA A 43 31.85 -49.97 65.90
N ALA A 44 32.01 -51.28 65.72
CA ALA A 44 32.17 -51.91 64.42
C ALA A 44 30.94 -51.71 63.53
N ALA A 45 29.72 -51.83 64.08
CA ALA A 45 28.47 -51.60 63.35
C ALA A 45 28.30 -50.15 62.87
N LEU A 46 28.88 -49.18 63.59
CA LEU A 46 28.95 -47.77 63.17
C LEU A 46 30.19 -47.46 62.30
N GLY A 47 30.95 -48.48 61.89
CA GLY A 47 32.08 -48.35 60.99
C GLY A 47 33.36 -47.81 61.63
N ASN A 48 33.47 -47.84 62.96
CA ASN A 48 34.59 -47.26 63.72
C ASN A 48 34.87 -45.78 63.36
N ASP A 49 33.84 -45.00 63.01
CA ASP A 49 33.98 -43.59 62.61
C ASP A 49 33.95 -42.65 63.85
N PRO A 50 35.09 -42.05 64.25
CA PRO A 50 35.14 -41.12 65.37
C PRO A 50 34.35 -39.83 65.12
N ASN A 51 33.99 -39.54 63.88
CA ASN A 51 33.21 -38.37 63.48
C ASN A 51 31.84 -38.76 62.89
N PHE A 52 31.29 -39.93 63.24
CA PHE A 52 30.05 -40.48 62.68
C PHE A 52 28.93 -39.44 62.51
N ALA A 53 28.64 -38.65 63.55
CA ALA A 53 27.60 -37.62 63.50
C ALA A 53 27.88 -36.55 62.43
N THR A 54 29.13 -36.12 62.26
CA THR A 54 29.55 -35.17 61.23
C THR A 54 29.47 -35.81 59.84
N THR A 55 29.91 -37.06 59.70
CA THR A 55 29.84 -37.82 58.43
C THR A 55 28.41 -37.98 57.96
N VAL A 56 27.51 -38.41 58.85
CA VAL A 56 26.07 -38.54 58.56
C VAL A 56 25.46 -37.18 58.25
N THR A 57 25.77 -36.14 59.01
CA THR A 57 25.26 -34.78 58.74
C THR A 57 25.72 -34.26 57.38
N LYS A 58 26.98 -34.49 56.98
CA LYS A 58 27.47 -34.13 55.64
C LYS A 58 26.76 -34.93 54.53
N ALA A 59 26.52 -36.22 54.76
CA ALA A 59 25.79 -37.06 53.80
C ALA A 59 24.33 -36.61 53.64
N LEU A 60 23.67 -36.22 54.74
CA LEU A 60 22.32 -35.65 54.72
C LEU A 60 22.28 -34.27 54.08
N ALA A 61 23.27 -33.40 54.36
CA ALA A 61 23.35 -32.07 53.75
C ALA A 61 23.60 -32.13 52.23
N GLY A 62 24.21 -33.20 51.73
CA GLY A 62 24.35 -33.46 50.30
C GLY A 62 23.09 -34.01 49.64
N LYS A 63 22.06 -34.40 50.42
CA LYS A 63 20.76 -34.77 49.85
C LYS A 63 20.04 -33.51 49.43
N GLN A 64 19.40 -33.60 48.26
CA GLN A 64 18.52 -32.56 47.80
C GLN A 64 17.32 -32.41 48.75
N PRO A 65 16.92 -31.18 49.15
CA PRO A 65 15.70 -30.97 49.89
C PRO A 65 14.51 -31.57 49.16
N LEU A 66 13.56 -32.14 49.90
CA LEU A 66 12.32 -32.63 49.31
C LEU A 66 11.59 -31.44 48.67
N ASN A 67 11.41 -31.50 47.35
CA ASN A 67 10.76 -30.47 46.56
C ASN A 67 9.87 -31.16 45.53
N ASP A 68 8.56 -30.93 45.62
CA ASP A 68 7.57 -31.64 44.80
C ASP A 68 7.81 -31.48 43.29
N VAL A 69 8.28 -30.30 42.86
CA VAL A 69 8.58 -30.04 41.44
C VAL A 69 9.76 -30.89 41.00
N LEU A 70 10.84 -30.94 41.77
CA LEU A 70 12.00 -31.71 41.38
C LEU A 70 11.77 -33.23 41.53
N THR A 71 10.97 -33.66 42.51
CA THR A 71 10.48 -35.04 42.57
C THR A 71 9.71 -35.37 41.28
N ALA A 72 8.82 -34.49 40.82
CA ALA A 72 8.12 -34.67 39.56
C ALA A 72 9.07 -34.70 38.34
N VAL A 73 10.07 -33.80 38.27
CA VAL A 73 11.09 -33.82 37.19
C VAL A 73 11.84 -35.15 37.17
N SER A 74 12.23 -35.66 38.35
CA SER A 74 13.01 -36.91 38.47
C SER A 74 12.24 -38.17 38.07
N GLN A 75 10.91 -38.10 38.03
CA GLN A 75 10.03 -39.21 37.65
C GLN A 75 9.79 -39.28 36.13
N ILE A 76 10.18 -38.25 35.38
CA ILE A 76 10.04 -38.24 33.93
C ILE A 76 11.14 -39.09 33.33
N THR A 77 10.78 -40.05 32.48
CA THR A 77 11.72 -40.77 31.62
C THR A 77 11.89 -39.97 30.33
N PRO A 78 13.05 -39.36 30.05
CA PRO A 78 13.25 -38.62 28.81
C PRO A 78 13.17 -39.54 27.59
N GLU A 79 12.45 -39.10 26.56
CA GLU A 79 12.37 -39.77 25.27
C GLU A 79 13.06 -38.94 24.19
N GLU A 80 13.49 -39.58 23.09
CA GLU A 80 14.13 -38.87 21.98
C GLU A 80 13.20 -37.79 21.40
N ASN A 81 13.76 -36.61 21.16
CA ASN A 81 13.06 -35.48 20.55
C ASN A 81 11.85 -34.98 21.37
N THR A 82 11.92 -35.06 22.70
CA THR A 82 10.88 -34.53 23.60
C THR A 82 11.33 -33.29 24.37
N LEU A 83 10.38 -32.42 24.70
CA LEU A 83 10.58 -31.23 25.55
C LEU A 83 9.66 -31.31 26.78
N PRO A 84 10.20 -31.17 28.02
CA PRO A 84 9.37 -31.06 29.21
C PRO A 84 8.52 -29.79 29.22
N TYR A 85 7.24 -29.90 29.58
CA TYR A 85 6.34 -28.75 29.74
C TYR A 85 5.37 -28.98 30.91
N PHE A 86 4.77 -27.90 31.43
CA PHE A 86 3.75 -27.99 32.47
C PHE A 86 2.34 -28.05 31.86
N SER A 87 1.55 -29.03 32.27
CA SER A 87 0.13 -29.14 31.90
C SER A 87 -0.71 -28.08 32.64
N ALA A 88 -1.98 -27.94 32.25
CA ALA A 88 -2.92 -27.04 32.93
C ALA A 88 -3.12 -27.39 34.42
N GLU A 89 -2.92 -28.66 34.77
CA GLU A 89 -2.96 -29.18 36.14
C GLU A 89 -1.62 -29.03 36.88
N GLY A 90 -0.63 -28.36 36.29
CA GLY A 90 0.69 -28.13 36.88
C GLY A 90 1.61 -29.36 36.89
N ARG A 91 1.28 -30.41 36.12
CA ARG A 91 2.11 -31.62 36.01
C ARG A 91 3.18 -31.44 34.94
N ILE A 92 4.36 -32.00 35.14
CA ILE A 92 5.40 -31.99 34.11
C ILE A 92 5.21 -33.18 33.18
N LEU A 93 5.04 -32.91 31.90
CA LEU A 93 4.82 -33.88 30.83
C LEU A 93 5.82 -33.68 29.69
N LEU A 94 5.90 -34.62 28.76
CA LEU A 94 6.75 -34.52 27.57
C LEU A 94 5.93 -34.18 26.32
N ALA A 95 6.41 -33.24 25.53
CA ALA A 95 5.87 -32.91 24.21
C ALA A 95 6.83 -33.38 23.11
N GLN A 96 6.31 -34.10 22.10
CA GLN A 96 7.10 -34.48 20.94
C GLN A 96 7.44 -33.26 20.09
N LEU A 97 8.72 -33.11 19.72
CA LEU A 97 9.18 -32.07 18.81
C LEU A 97 9.36 -32.63 17.41
N SER A 98 8.84 -31.89 16.41
CA SER A 98 9.16 -32.14 15.01
C SER A 98 10.62 -31.81 14.71
N GLU A 99 11.15 -32.31 13.60
CA GLU A 99 12.48 -31.91 13.11
C GLU A 99 12.59 -30.40 12.94
N LYS A 100 11.57 -29.78 12.33
CA LYS A 100 11.48 -28.33 12.14
C LYS A 100 11.52 -27.55 13.47
N ALA A 101 10.81 -28.02 14.49
CA ALA A 101 10.80 -27.37 15.81
C ALA A 101 12.16 -27.49 16.51
N ARG A 102 12.81 -28.66 16.43
CA ARG A 102 14.18 -28.85 16.95
C ARG A 102 15.18 -27.97 16.22
N ALA A 103 15.09 -27.90 14.89
CA ALA A 103 15.93 -27.03 14.08
C ALA A 103 15.74 -25.56 14.51
N LEU A 104 14.49 -25.09 14.66
CA LEU A 104 14.20 -23.73 15.11
C LEU A 104 14.75 -23.41 16.51
N LEU A 105 14.61 -24.34 17.47
CA LEU A 105 15.10 -24.17 18.84
C LEU A 105 16.63 -24.20 18.95
N ALA A 106 17.32 -24.77 17.95
CA ALA A 106 18.78 -24.84 17.93
C ALA A 106 19.45 -23.57 17.40
N LEU A 107 18.68 -22.57 16.93
CA LEU A 107 19.18 -21.35 16.32
C LEU A 107 19.27 -20.22 17.35
N ASP A 108 20.31 -19.39 17.23
CA ASP A 108 20.62 -18.28 18.15
C ASP A 108 20.42 -16.89 17.51
N THR A 109 20.12 -16.83 16.22
CA THR A 109 19.91 -15.57 15.49
C THR A 109 18.50 -15.50 14.88
N PRO A 110 17.86 -14.31 14.89
CA PRO A 110 16.60 -14.09 14.20
C PRO A 110 16.67 -14.42 12.69
N GLU A 111 17.81 -14.18 12.05
CA GLU A 111 18.05 -14.44 10.62
C GLU A 111 17.95 -15.94 10.30
N ALA A 112 18.61 -16.78 11.10
CA ALA A 112 18.55 -18.22 10.94
C ALA A 112 17.14 -18.73 11.26
N MET A 113 16.48 -18.23 12.31
CA MET A 113 15.10 -18.60 12.64
C MET A 113 14.12 -18.27 11.50
N ARG A 114 14.25 -17.11 10.87
CA ARG A 114 13.44 -16.76 9.68
C ARG A 114 13.69 -17.69 8.50
N THR A 115 14.94 -18.09 8.29
CA THR A 115 15.33 -19.03 7.25
C THR A 115 14.72 -20.41 7.48
N GLU A 116 14.77 -20.89 8.73
CA GLU A 116 14.12 -22.14 9.13
C GLU A 116 12.62 -22.07 8.91
N LEU A 117 11.96 -20.97 9.28
CA LEU A 117 10.53 -20.74 9.02
C LEU A 117 10.19 -20.48 7.54
N GLU A 118 11.17 -20.51 6.64
CA GLU A 118 11.02 -20.26 5.19
C GLU A 118 10.41 -18.88 4.89
N LEU A 119 10.60 -17.93 5.80
CA LEU A 119 10.15 -16.56 5.65
C LEU A 119 11.05 -15.85 4.62
N LYS A 120 10.41 -15.31 3.58
CA LYS A 120 11.09 -14.60 2.49
C LYS A 120 11.32 -13.13 2.85
N ALA A 121 11.95 -12.40 1.93
CA ALA A 121 12.35 -11.00 2.10
C ALA A 121 11.25 -10.06 2.65
N ALA A 122 9.98 -10.31 2.35
CA ALA A 122 8.87 -9.51 2.87
C ALA A 122 8.82 -9.45 4.41
N ALA A 123 9.27 -10.50 5.11
CA ALA A 123 9.26 -10.57 6.58
C ALA A 123 10.31 -9.65 7.25
N THR A 124 11.24 -9.08 6.48
CA THR A 124 12.27 -8.16 6.98
C THR A 124 12.11 -6.74 6.46
N MET A 125 11.05 -6.47 5.70
CA MET A 125 10.82 -5.18 5.06
C MET A 125 9.82 -4.37 5.88
N GLU A 126 10.14 -3.09 6.08
CA GLU A 126 9.18 -2.14 6.63
C GLU A 126 8.02 -1.94 5.64
N PRO A 127 6.75 -2.07 6.06
CA PRO A 127 5.62 -1.72 5.23
C PRO A 127 5.68 -0.26 4.75
N GLN A 128 5.08 -0.01 3.59
CA GLN A 128 4.81 1.35 3.14
C GLN A 128 4.03 2.12 4.22
N SER A 129 4.49 3.33 4.52
CA SER A 129 3.83 4.21 5.50
C SER A 129 2.56 4.85 4.93
N ASP A 130 2.54 5.10 3.62
CA ASP A 130 1.39 5.57 2.88
C ASP A 130 1.48 5.15 1.40
N ILE A 131 0.49 5.58 0.60
CA ILE A 131 0.28 5.12 -0.78
C ILE A 131 1.21 5.79 -1.80
N ARG A 132 1.90 6.83 -1.35
CA ARG A 132 2.89 7.64 -2.06
C ARG A 132 4.29 7.30 -1.60
N ASP A 133 4.46 6.46 -0.59
CA ASP A 133 5.77 5.98 -0.16
C ASP A 133 6.45 5.20 -1.30
N ARG A 134 7.43 5.85 -1.92
CA ARG A 134 8.28 5.29 -2.99
C ARG A 134 9.67 4.93 -2.47
N THR A 135 9.87 4.86 -1.15
CA THR A 135 11.18 4.54 -0.56
C THR A 135 11.64 3.14 -1.03
N PRO A 136 12.79 3.02 -1.71
CA PRO A 136 13.31 1.72 -2.14
C PRO A 136 13.49 0.78 -0.95
N GLY A 137 13.10 -0.50 -1.12
CA GLY A 137 13.26 -1.52 -0.10
C GLY A 137 12.12 -1.68 0.92
N ARG A 138 11.02 -0.91 0.79
CA ARG A 138 9.81 -1.10 1.60
C ARG A 138 8.85 -2.14 1.02
N LEU A 139 8.12 -2.83 1.89
CA LEU A 139 7.10 -3.80 1.51
C LEU A 139 5.87 -3.07 0.96
N ALA A 140 5.57 -3.31 -0.32
CA ALA A 140 4.41 -2.74 -0.97
C ALA A 140 3.11 -3.34 -0.40
N LEU A 141 2.20 -2.48 0.07
CA LEU A 141 0.88 -2.90 0.53
C LEU A 141 -0.13 -2.68 -0.60
N SER A 142 -0.53 -3.78 -1.25
CA SER A 142 -1.59 -3.72 -2.26
C SER A 142 -2.95 -3.55 -1.57
N GLY A 143 -3.72 -2.53 -1.97
CA GLY A 143 -5.19 -2.59 -1.86
C GLY A 143 -5.89 -2.20 -0.55
N MET A 144 -5.27 -1.52 0.43
CA MET A 144 -6.03 -0.97 1.57
C MET A 144 -6.10 0.57 1.61
N TYR A 145 -5.11 1.23 1.02
CA TYR A 145 -5.10 2.70 0.87
C TYR A 145 -4.72 3.14 -0.57
N GLY A 146 -4.34 2.21 -1.47
CA GLY A 146 -3.73 2.50 -2.78
C GLY A 146 -4.68 2.40 -3.99
N PHE A 147 -4.11 2.16 -5.18
CA PHE A 147 -4.89 1.87 -6.40
C PHE A 147 -5.76 0.62 -6.18
N GLY A 148 -7.08 0.81 -6.05
CA GLY A 148 -8.04 -0.27 -5.82
C GLY A 148 -8.93 -0.09 -4.58
N GLN A 149 -8.71 0.95 -3.76
CA GLN A 149 -9.64 1.28 -2.68
C GLN A 149 -11.04 1.58 -3.26
N ALA A 150 -12.05 0.88 -2.75
CA ALA A 150 -13.44 1.19 -3.02
C ALA A 150 -13.84 2.38 -2.16
N PHE A 151 -14.20 3.51 -2.78
CA PHE A 151 -14.70 4.67 -2.06
C PHE A 151 -16.15 4.43 -1.61
N ALA A 152 -16.44 4.70 -0.34
CA ALA A 152 -17.81 4.84 0.13
C ALA A 152 -18.32 6.27 -0.16
N SER A 153 -19.63 6.45 -0.18
CA SER A 153 -20.23 7.80 -0.34
C SER A 153 -19.82 8.75 0.79
N THR A 154 -19.51 8.24 1.98
CA THR A 154 -18.99 9.01 3.12
C THR A 154 -17.56 9.49 2.94
N ASP A 155 -16.81 8.89 2.01
CA ASP A 155 -15.41 9.27 1.72
C ASP A 155 -15.33 10.38 0.67
N ALA A 156 -16.47 10.71 0.03
CA ALA A 156 -16.51 11.71 -1.02
C ALA A 156 -16.30 13.12 -0.45
N LEU A 157 -15.32 13.83 -1.01
CA LEU A 157 -15.11 15.24 -0.75
C LEU A 157 -16.24 16.03 -1.40
N ALA A 158 -16.98 16.81 -0.62
CA ALA A 158 -18.10 17.60 -1.08
C ALA A 158 -17.67 19.06 -1.32
N PHE A 159 -18.09 19.61 -2.45
CA PHE A 159 -17.87 21.00 -2.84
C PHE A 159 -19.18 21.64 -3.31
N ASP A 160 -19.36 22.92 -3.01
CA ASP A 160 -20.49 23.71 -3.47
C ASP A 160 -20.32 24.14 -4.93
N GLY A 161 -19.09 24.44 -5.37
CA GLY A 161 -18.84 24.81 -6.77
C GLY A 161 -17.38 25.14 -7.08
N GLN A 162 -17.16 26.15 -7.94
CA GLN A 162 -15.81 26.48 -8.43
C GLN A 162 -14.86 26.97 -7.34
N ALA A 163 -15.34 27.81 -6.42
CA ALA A 163 -14.47 28.55 -5.51
C ALA A 163 -13.80 27.64 -4.48
N ASP A 164 -14.58 26.81 -3.80
CA ASP A 164 -14.11 25.89 -2.77
C ASP A 164 -13.38 24.67 -3.36
N PHE A 165 -13.81 24.18 -4.53
CA PHE A 165 -13.04 23.19 -5.29
C PHE A 165 -11.65 23.71 -5.66
N ALA A 166 -11.53 24.97 -6.08
CA ALA A 166 -10.26 25.59 -6.42
C ALA A 166 -9.32 25.71 -5.21
N GLU A 167 -9.84 26.03 -4.02
CA GLU A 167 -9.05 26.07 -2.79
C GLU A 167 -8.52 24.69 -2.42
N TRP A 168 -9.35 23.65 -2.48
CA TRP A 168 -8.88 22.28 -2.26
C TRP A 168 -7.82 21.86 -3.28
N LEU A 169 -8.01 22.22 -4.56
CA LEU A 169 -7.10 21.83 -5.62
C LEU A 169 -5.69 22.41 -5.43
N LYS A 170 -5.53 23.54 -4.74
CA LYS A 170 -4.21 24.11 -4.39
C LYS A 170 -3.41 23.16 -3.52
N GLU A 171 -4.04 22.46 -2.59
CA GLU A 171 -3.35 21.56 -1.66
C GLU A 171 -3.43 20.07 -2.06
N ALA A 172 -4.25 19.74 -3.06
CA ALA A 172 -4.42 18.36 -3.51
C ALA A 172 -3.09 17.72 -3.95
N THR A 173 -2.77 16.58 -3.34
CA THR A 173 -1.61 15.74 -3.65
C THR A 173 -1.97 14.68 -4.69
N PRO A 174 -1.00 14.03 -5.35
CA PRO A 174 -1.31 13.04 -6.38
C PRO A 174 -2.12 11.86 -5.81
N GLY A 175 -3.11 11.37 -6.54
CA GLY A 175 -3.95 10.26 -6.09
C GLY A 175 -5.38 10.36 -6.59
N ARG A 176 -6.17 9.36 -6.22
CA ARG A 176 -7.58 9.25 -6.60
C ARG A 176 -8.47 9.72 -5.46
N TYR A 177 -9.47 10.53 -5.78
CA TYR A 177 -10.39 11.12 -4.82
C TYR A 177 -11.83 10.87 -5.28
N ALA A 178 -12.69 10.40 -4.38
CA ALA A 178 -14.13 10.50 -4.58
C ALA A 178 -14.56 11.95 -4.32
N VAL A 179 -15.32 12.52 -5.24
CA VAL A 179 -15.68 13.94 -5.22
C VAL A 179 -17.13 14.12 -5.63
N SER A 180 -17.84 14.98 -4.91
CA SER A 180 -19.18 15.48 -5.25
C SER A 180 -19.12 17.01 -5.32
N ILE A 181 -19.58 17.59 -6.43
CA ILE A 181 -19.66 19.03 -6.64
C ILE A 181 -21.10 19.37 -6.95
N ALA A 182 -21.73 20.22 -6.14
CA ALA A 182 -23.13 20.59 -6.26
C ALA A 182 -23.42 21.38 -7.54
N ASP A 183 -22.60 22.38 -7.87
CA ASP A 183 -22.61 23.11 -9.14
C ASP A 183 -21.27 22.99 -9.87
N SER A 184 -21.21 22.12 -10.89
CA SER A 184 -20.02 21.95 -11.73
C SER A 184 -20.09 22.72 -13.05
N SER A 185 -21.12 23.53 -13.29
CA SER A 185 -21.40 24.15 -14.60
C SER A 185 -20.29 25.09 -15.09
N THR A 186 -19.63 25.76 -14.15
CA THR A 186 -18.53 26.71 -14.40
C THR A 186 -17.16 26.02 -14.42
N LEU A 187 -17.06 24.84 -13.82
CA LEU A 187 -15.83 24.03 -13.73
C LEU A 187 -15.68 23.08 -14.92
N LEU A 188 -16.73 22.30 -15.18
CA LEU A 188 -16.72 21.15 -16.05
C LEU A 188 -17.78 21.33 -17.14
N ALA A 189 -17.29 21.71 -18.32
CA ALA A 189 -18.09 21.92 -19.51
C ALA A 189 -19.08 20.77 -19.77
N GLY A 190 -20.38 21.08 -19.80
CA GLY A 190 -21.43 20.11 -20.15
C GLY A 190 -21.96 19.28 -18.98
N THR A 191 -21.60 19.64 -17.75
CA THR A 191 -22.16 19.04 -16.53
C THR A 191 -22.78 20.11 -15.66
N THR A 192 -23.89 19.80 -15.00
CA THR A 192 -24.48 20.68 -13.99
C THR A 192 -24.10 20.24 -12.58
N LYS A 193 -23.85 18.94 -12.41
CA LYS A 193 -23.38 18.34 -11.16
C LYS A 193 -22.25 17.36 -11.46
N PHE A 194 -21.27 17.27 -10.58
CA PHE A 194 -20.23 16.24 -10.64
C PHE A 194 -20.38 15.28 -9.47
N ASN A 195 -20.50 13.99 -9.73
CA ASN A 195 -20.34 12.97 -8.69
C ASN A 195 -19.49 11.88 -9.29
N GLY A 196 -18.29 11.66 -8.77
CA GLY A 196 -17.41 10.69 -9.39
C GLY A 196 -16.02 10.70 -8.81
N ILE A 197 -15.08 10.32 -9.67
CA ILE A 197 -13.69 10.13 -9.28
C ILE A 197 -12.83 11.17 -9.97
N ILE A 198 -11.95 11.82 -9.22
CA ILE A 198 -10.91 12.69 -9.75
C ILE A 198 -9.56 12.04 -9.49
N ASP A 199 -8.79 11.83 -10.56
CA ASP A 199 -7.40 11.39 -10.48
C ASP A 199 -6.47 12.61 -10.64
N VAL A 200 -5.72 12.93 -9.59
CA VAL A 200 -4.80 14.06 -9.52
C VAL A 200 -3.39 13.56 -9.76
N MET A 201 -2.71 14.18 -10.72
CA MET A 201 -1.32 13.90 -11.06
C MET A 201 -0.53 15.20 -11.00
N TRP A 202 0.68 15.17 -10.43
CA TRP A 202 1.60 16.31 -10.54
C TRP A 202 2.52 16.12 -11.75
N SER A 203 2.85 17.19 -12.47
CA SER A 203 3.73 17.12 -13.63
C SER A 203 5.19 16.93 -13.23
N PRO A 204 5.92 15.92 -13.72
CA PRO A 204 7.29 15.66 -13.31
C PRO A 204 8.29 16.76 -13.71
N PHE A 205 7.93 17.71 -14.58
CA PHE A 205 8.86 18.65 -15.19
C PHE A 205 8.91 20.05 -14.55
N ASP A 206 7.93 20.43 -13.73
CA ASP A 206 7.82 21.75 -13.08
C ASP A 206 7.49 21.59 -11.59
N ASN A 207 8.21 20.70 -10.91
CA ASN A 207 7.88 20.19 -9.58
C ASN A 207 9.01 20.37 -8.56
N ASP A 208 9.90 21.34 -8.71
CA ASP A 208 11.08 21.46 -7.85
C ASP A 208 10.82 22.17 -6.50
N GLU A 209 9.65 22.80 -6.31
CA GLU A 209 9.34 23.51 -5.04
C GLU A 209 8.64 22.60 -4.01
N SER A 210 8.95 22.68 -2.72
CA SER A 210 8.20 21.90 -1.69
C SER A 210 6.75 22.35 -1.49
N ASP A 211 6.36 23.47 -2.12
CA ASP A 211 5.05 24.11 -2.04
C ASP A 211 4.01 23.38 -2.92
N THR A 212 3.05 22.72 -2.29
CA THR A 212 1.90 22.03 -2.89
C THR A 212 1.03 22.93 -3.76
N THR A 213 0.91 24.21 -3.40
CA THR A 213 0.11 25.23 -4.11
C THR A 213 0.67 25.53 -5.49
N ARG A 214 2.00 25.46 -5.67
CA ARG A 214 2.65 25.91 -6.92
C ARG A 214 2.91 24.80 -7.93
N LYS A 215 2.63 23.55 -7.57
CA LYS A 215 2.78 22.38 -8.45
C LYS A 215 1.87 22.47 -9.66
N PHE A 216 2.39 22.15 -10.84
CA PHE A 216 1.52 21.91 -11.99
C PHE A 216 0.77 20.60 -11.77
N LYS A 217 -0.57 20.64 -11.89
CA LYS A 217 -1.43 19.47 -11.69
C LYS A 217 -2.22 19.18 -12.95
N MET A 218 -2.35 17.89 -13.26
CA MET A 218 -3.30 17.39 -14.24
C MET A 218 -4.34 16.57 -13.50
N LEU A 219 -5.60 16.80 -13.84
CA LEU A 219 -6.72 16.07 -13.30
C LEU A 219 -7.43 15.34 -14.44
N LEU A 220 -7.80 14.10 -14.19
CA LEU A 220 -8.80 13.38 -14.97
C LEU A 220 -10.04 13.23 -14.11
N CYS A 221 -11.11 13.90 -14.52
CA CYS A 221 -12.39 13.89 -13.82
C CYS A 221 -13.31 12.89 -14.51
N PHE A 222 -13.63 11.79 -13.83
CA PHE A 222 -14.52 10.73 -14.31
C PHE A 222 -15.88 10.92 -13.65
N ASN A 223 -16.82 11.57 -14.34
CA ASN A 223 -18.16 11.76 -13.81
C ASN A 223 -18.96 10.45 -13.86
N GLN A 224 -19.72 10.16 -12.81
CA GLN A 224 -20.71 9.10 -12.81
C GLN A 224 -21.87 9.49 -13.72
N TYR A 225 -22.48 8.51 -14.38
CA TYR A 225 -23.69 8.73 -15.15
C TYR A 225 -24.82 9.29 -14.28
N TYR A 226 -25.32 10.46 -14.65
CA TYR A 226 -26.54 11.03 -14.10
C TYR A 226 -27.25 11.83 -15.19
N GLU A 227 -28.53 11.51 -15.47
CA GLU A 227 -29.40 12.26 -16.40
C GLU A 227 -28.83 12.53 -17.82
N GLY A 228 -27.95 11.67 -18.35
CA GLY A 228 -27.33 11.88 -19.66
C GLY A 228 -25.99 12.62 -19.63
N GLU A 229 -25.55 13.09 -18.46
CA GLU A 229 -24.25 13.71 -18.27
C GLU A 229 -23.17 12.61 -18.19
N HIS A 230 -22.51 12.37 -19.32
CA HIS A 230 -21.34 11.49 -19.44
C HIS A 230 -20.17 12.32 -19.93
N SER A 231 -19.24 12.63 -19.05
CA SER A 231 -18.05 13.36 -19.46
C SER A 231 -16.84 12.97 -18.63
N ILE A 232 -15.75 12.70 -19.35
CA ILE A 232 -14.41 12.67 -18.80
C ILE A 232 -13.79 14.00 -19.16
N HIS A 233 -13.33 14.75 -18.16
CA HIS A 233 -12.64 16.01 -18.39
C HIS A 233 -11.17 15.87 -18.04
N ARG A 234 -10.33 16.48 -18.87
CA ARG A 234 -8.96 16.82 -18.50
C ARG A 234 -8.96 18.26 -17.98
N LEU A 235 -8.55 18.45 -16.74
CA LEU A 235 -8.28 19.77 -16.18
C LEU A 235 -6.77 19.91 -15.94
N THR A 236 -6.20 21.03 -16.36
CA THR A 236 -4.82 21.39 -16.03
C THR A 236 -4.80 22.58 -15.12
N TYR A 237 -4.05 22.47 -14.03
CA TYR A 237 -3.77 23.50 -13.04
C TYR A 237 -2.33 23.96 -13.22
N ARG A 238 -2.13 25.28 -13.38
CA ARG A 238 -0.80 25.90 -13.44
C ARG A 238 -0.76 27.17 -12.60
N TRP A 239 0.30 27.32 -11.82
CA TRP A 239 0.68 28.59 -11.24
C TRP A 239 1.53 29.40 -12.24
N SER A 240 1.12 30.61 -12.60
CA SER A 240 1.92 31.50 -13.45
C SER A 240 1.56 32.97 -13.27
N GLY A 241 2.56 33.85 -13.20
CA GLY A 241 2.35 35.29 -13.13
C GLY A 241 1.60 35.75 -11.87
N ASN A 242 1.90 35.13 -10.72
CA ASN A 242 1.21 35.35 -9.44
C ASN A 242 -0.28 34.99 -9.42
N ASN A 243 -0.78 34.34 -10.47
CA ASN A 243 -2.16 33.92 -10.59
C ASN A 243 -2.27 32.42 -10.82
N TRP A 244 -3.37 31.87 -10.33
CA TRP A 244 -3.82 30.54 -10.67
C TRP A 244 -4.47 30.53 -12.06
N ASN A 245 -4.03 29.61 -12.92
CA ASN A 245 -4.62 29.41 -14.23
C ASN A 245 -5.06 27.95 -14.37
N SER A 246 -6.34 27.74 -14.70
CA SER A 246 -6.90 26.44 -15.00
C SER A 246 -7.46 26.38 -16.42
N THR A 247 -7.16 25.30 -17.14
CA THR A 247 -7.76 25.01 -18.44
C THR A 247 -8.48 23.68 -18.36
N VAL A 248 -9.72 23.64 -18.85
CA VAL A 248 -10.54 22.43 -18.87
C VAL A 248 -10.84 22.05 -20.31
N SER A 249 -10.63 20.77 -20.63
CA SER A 249 -10.89 20.21 -21.95
C SER A 249 -11.70 18.92 -21.79
N PRO A 250 -12.88 18.81 -22.43
CA PRO A 250 -13.58 17.54 -22.47
C PRO A 250 -12.78 16.52 -23.29
N ILE A 251 -12.78 15.27 -22.86
CA ILE A 251 -12.27 14.14 -23.64
C ILE A 251 -13.46 13.57 -24.42
N ILE A 252 -13.33 13.45 -25.73
CA ILE A 252 -14.38 12.85 -26.59
C ILE A 252 -14.17 11.34 -26.59
N TYR A 253 -15.12 10.58 -26.05
CA TYR A 253 -15.03 9.11 -26.02
C TYR A 253 -16.32 8.39 -26.42
N ASP A 254 -17.43 9.12 -26.61
CA ASP A 254 -18.70 8.60 -27.10
C ASP A 254 -19.39 9.58 -28.08
N GLY A 255 -20.50 9.12 -28.66
CA GLY A 255 -21.27 9.89 -29.64
C GLY A 255 -21.87 11.17 -29.06
N ASP A 256 -22.30 11.15 -27.81
CA ASP A 256 -22.91 12.30 -27.14
C ASP A 256 -21.86 13.37 -26.80
N SER A 257 -20.66 12.98 -26.34
CA SER A 257 -19.52 13.88 -26.16
C SER A 257 -19.08 14.52 -27.47
N LEU A 258 -19.10 13.76 -28.57
CA LEU A 258 -18.80 14.27 -29.91
C LEU A 258 -19.89 15.25 -30.38
N ALA A 259 -21.16 14.89 -30.23
CA ALA A 259 -22.29 15.76 -30.58
C ALA A 259 -22.28 17.05 -29.74
N PHE A 260 -22.00 16.94 -28.44
CA PHE A 260 -21.83 18.08 -27.54
C PHE A 260 -20.71 19.00 -28.00
N LEU A 261 -19.53 18.45 -28.32
CA LEU A 261 -18.43 19.24 -28.88
C LEU A 261 -18.85 19.93 -30.19
N LEU A 262 -19.39 19.17 -31.15
CA LEU A 262 -19.82 19.66 -32.46
C LEU A 262 -20.99 20.65 -32.38
N SER A 263 -21.79 20.65 -31.31
CA SER A 263 -22.87 21.62 -31.12
C SER A 263 -22.36 22.99 -30.66
N ARG A 264 -21.24 23.04 -29.94
CA ARG A 264 -20.65 24.27 -29.39
C ARG A 264 -19.59 24.90 -30.29
N THR A 265 -19.21 24.21 -31.35
CA THR A 265 -18.26 24.66 -32.35
C THR A 265 -18.84 25.64 -33.37
N ALA A 266 -20.17 25.76 -33.43
CA ALA A 266 -20.82 26.90 -34.08
C ALA A 266 -20.62 28.14 -33.19
N GLY A 267 -19.84 29.13 -33.64
CA GLY A 267 -19.44 30.29 -32.83
C GLY A 267 -20.59 31.18 -32.32
N SER A 268 -20.27 32.27 -31.65
CA SER A 268 -21.28 33.18 -31.06
C SER A 268 -21.66 34.31 -32.03
N GLY A 269 -22.95 34.39 -32.40
CA GLY A 269 -23.50 35.48 -33.21
C GLY A 269 -25.02 35.36 -33.35
N SER A 270 -25.72 36.49 -33.39
CA SER A 270 -27.20 36.56 -33.41
C SER A 270 -27.83 36.19 -34.76
N TYR A 271 -27.06 36.33 -35.86
CA TYR A 271 -27.55 36.16 -37.24
C TYR A 271 -26.66 35.23 -38.08
N PHE A 272 -25.35 35.21 -37.82
CA PHE A 272 -24.39 34.31 -38.46
C PHE A 272 -23.32 33.92 -37.44
N LYS A 273 -23.07 32.62 -37.30
CA LYS A 273 -22.12 32.05 -36.33
C LYS A 273 -20.87 31.59 -37.07
N TYR A 274 -19.73 32.22 -36.79
CA TYR A 274 -18.47 31.80 -37.40
C TYR A 274 -17.99 30.47 -36.83
N PRO A 275 -17.43 29.56 -37.64
CA PRO A 275 -16.85 28.31 -37.14
C PRO A 275 -15.71 28.61 -36.15
N ALA A 276 -15.72 27.93 -34.99
CA ALA A 276 -14.59 27.98 -34.06
C ALA A 276 -13.35 27.28 -34.64
N VAL A 277 -12.20 27.35 -33.95
CA VAL A 277 -11.00 26.57 -34.32
C VAL A 277 -11.28 25.08 -34.10
N GLY A 278 -10.83 24.22 -35.02
CA GLY A 278 -11.02 22.76 -35.01
C GLY A 278 -12.31 22.29 -35.69
N VAL A 279 -13.09 23.20 -36.28
CA VAL A 279 -14.44 22.90 -36.75
C VAL A 279 -14.45 22.54 -38.23
N PRO A 280 -14.98 21.35 -38.60
CA PRO A 280 -15.21 21.01 -39.99
C PRO A 280 -16.30 21.90 -40.59
N VAL A 281 -16.03 22.49 -41.74
CA VAL A 281 -16.93 23.40 -42.46
C VAL A 281 -16.94 23.00 -43.92
N LEU A 282 -18.14 22.77 -44.45
CA LEU A 282 -18.32 22.67 -45.88
C LEU A 282 -18.35 24.09 -46.47
N ALA A 283 -17.35 24.43 -47.28
CA ALA A 283 -17.18 25.76 -47.83
C ALA A 283 -16.86 25.72 -49.33
N VAL A 284 -17.12 26.84 -50.00
CA VAL A 284 -16.70 27.07 -51.39
C VAL A 284 -15.44 27.90 -51.39
N TYR A 285 -14.34 27.33 -51.89
CA TYR A 285 -13.12 28.07 -52.19
C TYR A 285 -13.28 28.86 -53.49
N ARG A 286 -13.00 30.17 -53.43
CA ARG A 286 -13.27 31.13 -54.52
C ARG A 286 -12.02 31.55 -55.30
N GLY A 287 -10.87 30.98 -55.00
CA GLY A 287 -9.60 31.44 -55.56
C GLY A 287 -8.99 32.56 -54.74
N THR A 288 -7.87 33.07 -55.23
CA THR A 288 -7.03 34.00 -54.47
C THR A 288 -7.44 35.46 -54.62
N THR A 289 -8.04 35.80 -55.76
CA THR A 289 -8.39 37.16 -56.17
C THR A 289 -9.66 37.16 -57.02
N SER A 290 -10.28 38.32 -57.18
CA SER A 290 -11.45 38.47 -58.07
C SER A 290 -11.05 38.21 -59.52
N GLY A 291 -11.77 37.32 -60.21
CA GLY A 291 -11.48 36.96 -61.60
C GLY A 291 -10.39 35.89 -61.78
N ASP A 292 -10.01 35.21 -60.70
CA ASP A 292 -9.09 34.07 -60.74
C ASP A 292 -9.59 33.00 -61.73
N LYS A 293 -8.73 32.62 -62.68
CA LYS A 293 -9.02 31.65 -63.75
C LYS A 293 -8.43 30.27 -63.45
N GLU A 294 -7.72 30.12 -62.35
CA GLU A 294 -7.03 28.88 -61.96
C GLU A 294 -7.45 28.41 -60.56
N ILE A 295 -8.75 28.44 -60.26
CA ILE A 295 -9.25 28.02 -58.96
C ILE A 295 -9.08 26.50 -58.79
N LYS A 296 -8.08 26.14 -57.96
CA LYS A 296 -7.74 24.78 -57.56
C LYS A 296 -7.42 24.75 -56.06
N ILE A 297 -7.80 23.66 -55.39
CA ILE A 297 -7.53 23.44 -53.97
C ILE A 297 -7.31 21.93 -53.77
N GLY A 298 -6.24 21.56 -53.08
CA GLY A 298 -5.92 20.18 -52.73
C GLY A 298 -6.11 19.90 -51.24
N LEU A 299 -6.22 18.62 -50.89
CA LEU A 299 -6.12 18.16 -49.51
C LEU A 299 -4.85 18.73 -48.84
N GLY A 300 -5.00 19.30 -47.64
CA GLY A 300 -3.92 19.90 -46.85
C GLY A 300 -3.62 21.36 -47.16
N ASP A 301 -4.19 21.94 -48.22
CA ASP A 301 -3.96 23.35 -48.56
C ASP A 301 -4.55 24.29 -47.50
N VAL A 302 -3.76 25.28 -47.09
CA VAL A 302 -4.17 26.28 -46.11
C VAL A 302 -4.53 27.58 -46.80
N VAL A 303 -5.76 28.03 -46.62
CA VAL A 303 -6.31 29.25 -47.22
C VAL A 303 -6.86 30.20 -46.14
N PRO A 304 -6.78 31.52 -46.35
CA PRO A 304 -7.50 32.46 -45.50
C PRO A 304 -9.01 32.27 -45.64
N GLY A 305 -9.74 32.39 -44.54
CA GLY A 305 -11.20 32.27 -44.53
C GLY A 305 -11.90 33.32 -45.41
N SER A 306 -11.23 34.43 -45.73
CA SER A 306 -11.72 35.44 -46.68
C SER A 306 -11.89 34.91 -48.11
N GLN A 307 -11.23 33.80 -48.45
CA GLN A 307 -11.36 33.11 -49.75
C GLN A 307 -12.43 32.01 -49.73
N LEU A 308 -13.04 31.77 -48.58
CA LEU A 308 -14.08 30.77 -48.39
C LEU A 308 -15.44 31.45 -48.24
N GLY A 309 -16.44 30.94 -48.96
CA GLY A 309 -17.85 31.26 -48.72
C GLY A 309 -18.60 30.05 -48.17
N GLY A 310 -19.60 30.27 -47.33
CA GLY A 310 -20.50 29.19 -46.91
C GLY A 310 -21.19 28.54 -48.11
N VAL A 311 -21.39 27.22 -48.07
CA VAL A 311 -22.15 26.52 -49.10
C VAL A 311 -23.64 26.81 -48.92
N ASN A 312 -24.29 27.28 -49.97
CA ASN A 312 -25.74 27.41 -50.04
C ASN A 312 -26.27 26.44 -51.10
N LEU A 313 -27.03 25.44 -50.66
CA LEU A 313 -27.75 24.52 -51.53
C LEU A 313 -29.23 24.88 -51.47
N SER A 314 -29.86 25.12 -52.62
CA SER A 314 -31.28 25.44 -52.69
C SER A 314 -31.96 24.70 -53.84
N CYS A 315 -33.21 24.35 -53.64
CA CYS A 315 -34.09 23.81 -54.68
C CYS A 315 -35.50 24.36 -54.49
N THR A 316 -36.30 24.35 -55.54
CA THR A 316 -37.70 24.74 -55.44
C THR A 316 -38.50 23.60 -54.81
N ILE A 317 -39.18 23.87 -53.70
CA ILE A 317 -40.12 22.92 -53.12
C ILE A 317 -41.43 23.07 -53.88
N SER A 318 -41.96 21.97 -54.43
CA SER A 318 -43.23 22.00 -55.15
C SER A 318 -44.39 22.32 -54.19
N SER A 319 -45.29 23.19 -54.61
CA SER A 319 -46.54 23.47 -53.89
C SER A 319 -47.67 22.49 -54.23
N ALA A 320 -47.44 21.59 -55.20
CA ALA A 320 -48.44 20.67 -55.75
C ALA A 320 -48.33 19.27 -55.12
N GLY A 321 -48.56 19.16 -53.81
CA GLY A 321 -48.70 17.86 -53.11
C GLY A 321 -47.50 16.91 -53.18
N ALA A 322 -47.64 15.74 -52.56
CA ALA A 322 -46.61 14.71 -52.56
C ALA A 322 -46.36 14.19 -53.99
N GLY A 323 -45.13 14.30 -54.50
CA GLY A 323 -44.69 13.69 -55.75
C GLY A 323 -44.48 14.64 -56.95
N SER A 324 -44.73 15.95 -56.82
CA SER A 324 -44.28 16.91 -57.84
C SER A 324 -42.82 17.32 -57.61
N TYR A 325 -41.96 17.15 -58.61
CA TYR A 325 -40.54 17.52 -58.54
C TYR A 325 -40.32 18.94 -59.08
N GLY A 326 -39.95 19.87 -58.20
CA GLY A 326 -39.62 21.25 -58.56
C GLY A 326 -38.11 21.47 -58.77
N SER A 327 -37.68 21.50 -60.03
CA SER A 327 -36.39 22.06 -60.52
C SER A 327 -35.06 21.48 -60.01
N THR A 328 -34.01 21.70 -60.81
CA THR A 328 -32.61 21.32 -60.57
C THR A 328 -32.04 22.02 -59.33
N PRO A 329 -31.38 21.32 -58.39
CA PRO A 329 -30.73 21.95 -57.24
C PRO A 329 -29.64 22.93 -57.70
N SER A 330 -29.55 24.08 -57.05
CA SER A 330 -28.47 25.04 -57.26
C SER A 330 -27.53 25.04 -56.05
N ALA A 331 -26.23 25.15 -56.34
CA ALA A 331 -25.18 25.27 -55.33
C ALA A 331 -24.44 26.59 -55.55
N GLY A 332 -24.29 27.36 -54.48
CA GLY A 332 -23.61 28.65 -54.51
C GLY A 332 -22.79 28.91 -53.27
N ALA A 333 -21.99 29.97 -53.32
CA ALA A 333 -21.20 30.44 -52.19
C ALA A 333 -21.86 31.69 -51.59
N THR A 334 -22.10 31.72 -50.28
CA THR A 334 -22.68 32.89 -49.58
C THR A 334 -21.75 34.11 -49.64
N GLY A 335 -22.27 35.33 -49.78
CA GLY A 335 -21.43 36.54 -49.77
C GLY A 335 -20.54 36.68 -48.52
N TYR A 336 -20.99 36.16 -47.38
CA TYR A 336 -20.21 36.10 -46.14
C TYR A 336 -19.02 35.16 -46.26
N THR A 337 -17.87 35.64 -45.77
CA THR A 337 -16.62 34.89 -45.69
C THR A 337 -16.30 34.51 -44.25
N PHE A 338 -15.33 33.61 -44.07
CA PHE A 338 -14.93 33.15 -42.75
C PHE A 338 -13.71 33.93 -42.21
N PRO A 339 -13.57 34.11 -40.90
CA PRO A 339 -12.37 34.68 -40.29
C PRO A 339 -11.26 33.64 -40.13
N GLY A 340 -10.01 34.09 -40.04
CA GLY A 340 -8.88 33.21 -39.70
C GLY A 340 -8.39 32.35 -40.87
N ARG A 341 -7.80 31.19 -40.56
CA ARG A 341 -7.21 30.29 -41.56
C ARG A 341 -7.81 28.90 -41.51
N TYR A 342 -7.91 28.28 -42.67
CA TYR A 342 -8.57 27.00 -42.86
C TYR A 342 -7.67 26.06 -43.65
N MET A 343 -7.61 24.80 -43.21
CA MET A 343 -6.96 23.71 -43.94
C MET A 343 -8.01 22.88 -44.67
N ALA A 344 -7.80 22.61 -45.96
CA ALA A 344 -8.65 21.74 -46.75
C ALA A 344 -8.51 20.28 -46.28
N LEU A 345 -9.63 19.65 -45.91
CA LEU A 345 -9.76 18.22 -45.60
C LEU A 345 -10.23 17.40 -46.81
N SER A 346 -10.53 18.06 -47.93
CA SER A 346 -10.84 17.44 -49.22
C SER A 346 -10.44 18.37 -50.36
N GLY A 347 -10.28 17.84 -51.57
CA GLY A 347 -9.99 18.61 -52.77
C GLY A 347 -8.92 17.94 -53.63
N VAL A 348 -8.93 18.26 -54.92
CA VAL A 348 -7.98 17.74 -55.91
C VAL A 348 -7.56 18.87 -56.84
N ARG A 349 -6.26 18.91 -57.18
CA ARG A 349 -5.65 19.97 -58.00
C ARG A 349 -5.66 19.67 -59.51
N ASP A 350 -6.55 18.77 -59.93
CA ASP A 350 -6.61 18.26 -61.31
C ASP A 350 -7.46 19.12 -62.25
N SER A 351 -8.22 20.07 -61.73
CA SER A 351 -9.17 20.89 -62.49
C SER A 351 -8.88 22.39 -62.34
N TYR A 352 -8.82 23.08 -63.49
CA TYR A 352 -8.60 24.52 -63.62
C TYR A 352 -9.87 25.22 -64.09
N GLY A 353 -10.02 26.51 -63.78
CA GLY A 353 -11.13 27.33 -64.25
C GLY A 353 -11.59 28.37 -63.25
N THR A 354 -12.73 29.00 -63.54
CA THR A 354 -13.35 30.07 -62.75
C THR A 354 -14.39 29.56 -61.75
N SER A 355 -14.59 28.25 -61.68
CA SER A 355 -15.59 27.64 -60.78
C SER A 355 -15.04 27.49 -59.37
N GLY A 356 -15.80 27.97 -58.39
CA GLY A 356 -15.48 27.75 -56.98
C GLY A 356 -15.50 26.26 -56.63
N ARG A 357 -14.66 25.85 -55.68
CA ARG A 357 -14.51 24.44 -55.29
C ARG A 357 -15.18 24.20 -53.95
N ILE A 358 -16.22 23.37 -53.94
CA ILE A 358 -16.86 22.91 -52.70
C ILE A 358 -15.95 21.86 -52.07
N CYS A 359 -15.44 22.13 -50.88
CA CYS A 359 -14.57 21.23 -50.14
C CYS A 359 -14.91 21.29 -48.64
N LEU A 360 -14.53 20.25 -47.92
CA LEU A 360 -14.49 20.25 -46.47
C LEU A 360 -13.22 20.94 -46.02
N PHE A 361 -13.33 21.82 -45.05
CA PHE A 361 -12.22 22.53 -44.41
C PHE A 361 -12.29 22.37 -42.91
N VAL A 362 -11.17 22.52 -42.22
CA VAL A 362 -11.13 22.71 -40.76
C VAL A 362 -10.48 24.05 -40.45
N ARG A 363 -11.08 24.83 -39.55
CA ARG A 363 -10.45 26.07 -39.08
C ARG A 363 -9.25 25.72 -38.20
N ILE A 364 -8.11 26.34 -38.44
CA ILE A 364 -6.88 26.09 -37.67
C ILE A 364 -6.44 27.30 -36.84
N GLU A 365 -6.91 28.51 -37.21
CA GLU A 365 -6.62 29.79 -36.54
C GLU A 365 -7.84 30.72 -36.63
#